data_AF-A0A834DSM0-F1
#
_entry.id   AF-A0A834DSM0-F1
#
_cell.length_a   1.000
_cell.length_b   1.000
_cell.length_c   1.000
_cell.angle_alpha   90.00
_cell.angle_beta   90.00
_cell.angle_gamma   90.00
#
_symmetry.space_group_name_H-M   'P 1'
#
loop_
_entity.id
_entity.type
_entity.pdbx_description
1 polymer ?
#
loop_
_entity_poly.entity_id
_entity_poly.type
_entity_poly.pdbx_seq_one_letter_code
_entity_poly.pdbx_strand_id
1 'polypeptide(L)'
;MQSGCSASSGHFRGVRGGRAALQHPLTPLSPSRLPALPQKASDLVDMINRVIREGLEGLVLKDVKGTYEPGKRHWLKVKKDYLNEGAMADTADLVVLGAFYGQGSKGGMMSIFLMGCYDPSSQKWCTVTKCSGGHDDATLARLQKELDMVKISKDPSKIPSWLKVNKIYYPDFIVPDPKRAAVWEITGAEFSKSEAHTADGISIRFPRCTRIRDDKDWKSATNLPQLKELYQLSKERADFTVVAGDEGSSPAGGSSGENEGASGPSQKARASPEQPPTSAKKAQGKLRHSGSGGGPTLAAEPSAVRGAERPGVKTPVKVGEKRKASDEIPCPAKVRRVLLDIFSGVRLYLPPSTPDFSRLRRYFVAFDGDLVQEFDVASATHVLGGGDKNPEAQQVSPEWIWACIRKRRLVAPC
;
A
#
# COMPACT_ATOMS: atom_id res chain seq x y z
N MET A 1 42.69 30.99 12.28
CA MET A 1 41.60 31.11 13.27
C MET A 1 40.31 30.60 12.62
N GLN A 2 39.50 29.81 13.31
CA GLN A 2 38.20 29.34 12.81
C GLN A 2 37.09 30.21 13.42
N SER A 3 36.21 30.76 12.58
CA SER A 3 34.99 31.45 13.02
C SER A 3 33.82 30.45 13.08
N GLY A 4 33.39 30.08 14.28
CA GLY A 4 32.31 29.11 14.48
C GLY A 4 30.92 29.71 14.22
N CYS A 5 30.20 29.19 13.23
CA CYS A 5 28.76 29.45 13.09
C CYS A 5 28.01 28.70 14.20
N SER A 6 27.57 29.42 15.23
CA SER A 6 26.67 28.87 16.25
C SER A 6 25.27 28.69 15.65
N ALA A 7 24.91 27.46 15.31
CA ALA A 7 23.57 27.14 14.83
C ALA A 7 22.57 27.26 16.00
N SER A 8 21.52 28.07 15.83
CA SER A 8 20.45 28.19 16.82
C SER A 8 19.74 26.85 16.97
N SER A 9 19.82 26.25 18.16
CA SER A 9 19.27 24.92 18.45
C SER A 9 17.76 24.97 18.61
N GLY A 10 17.06 24.95 17.47
CA GLY A 10 15.62 24.79 17.39
C GLY A 10 15.18 23.59 18.24
N HIS A 11 14.56 23.86 19.38
CA HIS A 11 14.24 22.86 20.40
C HIS A 11 13.04 22.00 19.96
N PHE A 12 13.30 21.06 19.04
CA PHE A 12 12.34 20.03 18.64
C PHE A 12 11.90 19.24 19.86
N ARG A 13 10.66 19.44 20.29
CA ARG A 13 10.09 18.75 21.46
C ARG A 13 9.99 17.25 21.18
N GLY A 14 10.59 16.44 22.05
CA GLY A 14 10.40 14.98 22.03
C GLY A 14 8.93 14.57 22.16
N VAL A 15 8.59 13.36 21.71
CA VAL A 15 7.21 12.85 21.58
C VAL A 15 6.35 13.06 22.85
N ARG A 16 6.91 12.91 24.06
CA ARG A 16 6.20 13.23 25.33
C ARG A 16 5.76 14.69 25.40
N GLY A 17 6.66 15.63 25.10
CA GLY A 17 6.39 17.06 25.10
C GLY A 17 5.43 17.48 23.98
N GLY A 18 5.51 16.82 22.82
CA GLY A 18 4.53 16.95 21.74
C GLY A 18 3.13 16.47 22.14
N ARG A 19 3.02 15.27 22.75
CA ARG A 19 1.74 14.71 23.22
C ARG A 19 1.11 15.62 24.29
N ALA A 20 1.87 16.07 25.28
CA ALA A 20 1.36 16.99 26.30
C ALA A 20 0.89 18.33 25.72
N ALA A 21 1.64 18.90 24.76
CA ALA A 21 1.27 20.13 24.08
C ALA A 21 0.03 19.99 23.16
N LEU A 22 -0.26 18.78 22.67
CA LEU A 22 -1.49 18.47 21.92
C LEU A 22 -2.68 18.13 22.82
N GLN A 23 -2.44 17.64 24.04
CA GLN A 23 -3.47 17.34 25.04
C GLN A 23 -4.09 18.63 25.62
N HIS A 24 -3.29 19.68 25.84
CA HIS A 24 -3.73 20.96 26.41
C HIS A 24 -4.82 21.74 25.60
N PRO A 25 -4.71 21.91 24.26
CA PRO A 25 -5.67 22.68 23.48
C PRO A 25 -6.87 21.87 22.96
N LEU A 26 -7.02 20.60 23.32
CA LEU A 26 -8.08 19.71 22.84
C LEU A 26 -8.92 19.17 24.00
N THR A 27 -10.13 19.70 24.17
CA THR A 27 -11.12 19.17 25.11
C THR A 27 -11.41 17.69 24.77
N PRO A 28 -11.15 16.72 25.66
CA PRO A 28 -11.35 15.31 25.35
C PRO A 28 -12.84 14.98 25.20
N LEU A 29 -13.26 14.57 24.00
CA LEU A 29 -14.58 14.00 23.77
C LEU A 29 -14.63 12.59 24.39
N SER A 30 -15.10 12.53 25.64
CA SER A 30 -15.10 11.42 26.59
C SER A 30 -13.71 11.01 27.14
N PRO A 31 -13.58 10.65 28.45
CA PRO A 31 -12.30 10.20 29.03
C PRO A 31 -11.81 8.82 28.57
N SER A 32 -12.65 8.03 27.89
CA SER A 32 -12.54 6.56 27.81
C SER A 32 -11.66 6.02 26.67
N ARG A 33 -10.97 6.87 25.91
CA ARG A 33 -10.39 6.50 24.60
C ARG A 33 -8.87 6.70 24.43
N LEU A 34 -8.12 6.73 25.53
CA LEU A 34 -6.65 6.63 25.49
C LEU A 34 -6.19 5.44 26.33
N PRO A 35 -5.72 4.33 25.72
CA PRO A 35 -5.14 3.22 26.47
C PRO A 35 -3.87 3.66 27.20
N ALA A 36 -3.56 2.96 28.30
CA ALA A 36 -2.29 3.10 29.00
C ALA A 36 -1.12 2.75 28.07
N LEU A 37 0.05 3.34 28.31
CA LEU A 37 1.26 2.93 27.59
C LEU A 37 1.69 1.53 28.06
N PRO A 38 2.06 0.61 27.16
CA PRO A 38 2.58 -0.70 27.56
C PRO A 38 3.90 -0.52 28.29
N GLN A 39 4.14 -1.33 29.31
CA GLN A 39 5.45 -1.42 29.99
C GLN A 39 6.06 -2.82 29.92
N LYS A 40 5.27 -3.84 29.58
CA LYS A 40 5.71 -5.21 29.31
C LYS A 40 5.29 -5.68 27.91
N ALA A 41 5.91 -6.76 27.44
CA ALA A 41 5.56 -7.39 26.17
C ALA A 41 4.12 -7.95 26.16
N SER A 42 3.63 -8.43 27.31
CA SER A 42 2.23 -8.84 27.52
C SER A 42 1.25 -7.74 27.15
N ASP A 43 1.45 -6.53 27.67
CA ASP A 43 0.54 -5.40 27.50
C ASP A 43 0.48 -4.95 26.03
N LEU A 44 1.59 -5.12 25.31
CA LEU A 44 1.67 -4.88 23.87
C LEU A 44 0.88 -5.94 23.08
N VAL A 45 1.01 -7.22 23.43
CA VAL A 45 0.23 -8.32 22.82
C VAL A 45 -1.27 -8.11 23.05
N ASP A 46 -1.69 -7.79 24.27
CA ASP A 46 -3.10 -7.50 24.58
C ASP A 46 -3.64 -6.29 23.82
N MET A 47 -2.84 -5.23 23.65
CA MET A 47 -3.23 -4.09 22.83
C MET A 47 -3.26 -4.42 21.33
N ILE A 48 -2.38 -5.27 20.80
CA ILE A 48 -2.49 -5.75 19.42
C ILE A 48 -3.80 -6.53 19.24
N ASN A 49 -4.07 -7.48 20.13
CA ASN A 49 -5.31 -8.29 20.14
C ASN A 49 -6.56 -7.42 20.26
N ARG A 50 -6.52 -6.35 21.05
CA ARG A 50 -7.60 -5.37 21.15
C ARG A 50 -7.77 -4.56 19.87
N VAL A 51 -6.69 -4.04 19.30
CA VAL A 51 -6.71 -3.16 18.11
C VAL A 51 -7.16 -3.90 16.86
N ILE A 52 -6.79 -5.18 16.70
CA ILE A 52 -7.30 -6.05 15.62
C ILE A 52 -8.81 -6.28 15.78
N ARG A 53 -9.30 -6.57 17.00
CA ARG A 53 -10.74 -6.73 17.30
C ARG A 53 -11.55 -5.44 17.13
N GLU A 54 -10.96 -4.28 17.41
CA GLU A 54 -11.55 -2.96 17.12
C GLU A 54 -11.53 -2.61 15.60
N GLY A 55 -11.07 -3.52 14.73
CA GLY A 55 -11.07 -3.34 13.27
C GLY A 55 -10.00 -2.38 12.74
N LEU A 56 -8.95 -2.13 13.52
CA LEU A 56 -7.90 -1.15 13.21
C LEU A 56 -6.68 -1.82 12.55
N GLU A 57 -5.97 -1.07 11.70
CA GLU A 57 -4.84 -1.57 10.89
C GLU A 57 -3.65 -2.09 11.72
N GLY A 58 -3.50 -1.62 12.96
CA GLY A 58 -2.42 -2.00 13.87
C GLY A 58 -1.92 -0.86 14.76
N LEU A 59 -0.74 -1.05 15.35
CA LEU A 59 -0.11 -0.11 16.28
C LEU A 59 1.05 0.66 15.62
N VAL A 60 1.25 1.91 16.07
CA VAL A 60 2.44 2.71 15.76
C VAL A 60 3.22 2.94 17.04
N LEU A 61 4.35 2.24 17.19
CA LEU A 61 5.24 2.40 18.34
C LEU A 61 6.16 3.60 18.11
N LYS A 62 6.26 4.45 19.12
CA LYS A 62 7.07 5.67 19.12
C LYS A 62 7.86 5.71 20.42
N ASP A 63 9.15 5.97 20.36
CA ASP A 63 9.88 6.35 21.57
C ASP A 63 9.24 7.62 22.14
N VAL A 64 9.01 7.60 23.44
CA VAL A 64 8.43 8.68 24.24
C VAL A 64 9.43 9.82 24.42
N LYS A 65 10.74 9.55 24.41
CA LYS A 65 11.80 10.57 24.44
C LYS A 65 12.14 11.10 23.05
N GLY A 66 12.05 10.25 22.03
CA GLY A 66 12.46 10.51 20.65
C GLY A 66 11.92 11.80 20.04
N THR A 67 12.77 12.45 19.26
CA THR A 67 12.52 13.73 18.58
C THR A 67 11.73 13.52 17.28
N TYR A 68 10.83 14.46 16.94
CA TYR A 68 10.21 14.46 15.61
C TYR A 68 11.13 15.13 14.59
N GLU A 69 11.66 14.33 13.67
CA GLU A 69 12.55 14.79 12.60
C GLU A 69 11.89 14.59 11.22
N PRO A 70 11.60 15.67 10.46
CA PRO A 70 11.04 15.56 9.12
C PRO A 70 11.89 14.68 8.19
N GLY A 71 11.23 13.80 7.42
CA GLY A 71 11.88 12.89 6.48
C GLY A 71 12.55 11.64 7.09
N LYS A 72 12.71 11.57 8.42
CA LYS A 72 13.29 10.40 9.12
C LYS A 72 12.21 9.37 9.46
N ARG A 73 12.63 8.13 9.77
CA ARG A 73 11.74 6.96 9.97
C ARG A 73 11.86 6.35 11.39
N HIS A 74 11.66 7.19 12.40
CA HIS A 74 11.86 6.82 13.83
C HIS A 74 10.68 6.07 14.50
N TRP A 75 9.61 5.76 13.77
CA TRP A 75 8.40 5.11 14.32
C TRP A 75 8.21 3.73 13.70
N LEU A 76 8.10 2.70 14.55
CA LEU A 76 7.83 1.32 14.13
C LEU A 76 6.32 1.13 13.93
N LYS A 77 5.95 0.21 13.03
CA LYS A 77 4.56 -0.11 12.70
C LYS A 77 4.34 -1.62 12.85
N VAL A 78 3.50 -2.00 13.81
CA VAL A 78 3.07 -3.40 13.99
C VAL A 78 1.68 -3.51 13.37
N LYS A 79 1.47 -4.51 12.50
CA LYS A 79 0.21 -4.71 11.76
C LYS A 79 -0.14 -6.19 11.68
N LYS A 80 -1.41 -6.50 11.43
CA LYS A 80 -1.90 -7.87 11.16
C LYS A 80 -1.09 -8.56 10.04
N ASP A 81 -0.72 -7.84 8.98
CA ASP A 81 0.05 -8.39 7.84
C ASP A 81 1.54 -8.69 8.13
N TYR A 82 2.04 -8.41 9.34
CA TYR A 82 3.42 -8.69 9.76
C TYR A 82 3.55 -9.63 10.96
N LEU A 83 2.45 -10.18 11.47
CA LEU A 83 2.44 -11.07 12.63
C LEU A 83 2.39 -12.55 12.19
N ASN A 84 3.09 -13.41 12.94
CA ASN A 84 3.22 -14.85 12.69
C ASN A 84 3.55 -15.18 11.23
N GLU A 85 4.60 -14.55 10.68
CA GLU A 85 5.05 -14.71 9.28
C GLU A 85 4.01 -14.35 8.20
N GLY A 86 2.91 -13.69 8.59
CA GLY A 86 1.76 -13.42 7.72
C GLY A 86 0.62 -14.42 7.85
N ALA A 87 0.70 -15.42 8.74
CA ALA A 87 -0.37 -16.40 8.98
C ALA A 87 -1.67 -15.79 9.55
N MET A 88 -1.64 -14.54 10.03
CA MET A 88 -2.86 -13.78 10.40
C MET A 88 -3.42 -12.93 9.25
N ALA A 89 -2.71 -12.82 8.13
CA ALA A 89 -3.11 -12.04 6.98
C ALA A 89 -4.10 -12.81 6.10
N ASP A 90 -4.89 -12.08 5.33
CA ASP A 90 -5.87 -12.68 4.43
C ASP A 90 -5.15 -13.18 3.17
N THR A 91 -5.14 -14.51 2.95
CA THR A 91 -4.47 -15.17 1.83
C THR A 91 -5.46 -15.83 0.87
N ALA A 92 -5.10 -15.88 -0.42
CA ALA A 92 -5.81 -16.67 -1.43
C ALA A 92 -4.83 -17.19 -2.49
N ASP A 93 -5.02 -18.43 -2.92
CA ASP A 93 -4.27 -19.03 -4.03
C ASP A 93 -4.91 -18.61 -5.35
N LEU A 94 -4.29 -17.66 -6.07
CA LEU A 94 -4.86 -17.07 -7.28
C LEU A 94 -4.02 -17.45 -8.51
N VAL A 95 -4.70 -17.67 -9.62
CA VAL A 95 -4.07 -17.97 -10.91
C VAL A 95 -3.62 -16.67 -11.56
N VAL A 96 -2.43 -16.68 -12.16
CA VAL A 96 -1.93 -15.56 -12.99
C VAL A 96 -2.68 -15.56 -14.32
N LEU A 97 -3.61 -14.62 -14.52
CA LEU A 97 -4.41 -14.53 -15.75
C LEU A 97 -3.76 -13.64 -16.82
N GLY A 98 -2.81 -12.79 -16.45
CA GLY A 98 -2.10 -11.91 -17.38
C GLY A 98 -1.17 -10.93 -16.68
N ALA A 99 -0.58 -10.00 -17.42
CA ALA A 99 0.39 -9.04 -16.90
C ALA A 99 0.31 -7.65 -17.55
N PHE A 100 0.83 -6.65 -16.84
CA PHE A 100 1.00 -5.27 -17.30
C PHE A 100 2.48 -4.90 -17.26
N TYR A 101 2.87 -3.96 -18.13
CA TYR A 101 4.21 -3.38 -18.07
C TYR A 101 4.45 -2.61 -16.77
N GLY A 102 5.63 -2.83 -16.18
CA GLY A 102 6.14 -2.02 -15.08
C GLY A 102 6.43 -0.58 -15.51
N GLN A 103 6.75 0.26 -14.53
CA GLN A 103 7.03 1.69 -14.69
C GLN A 103 8.35 2.04 -14.01
N GLY A 104 8.99 3.14 -14.41
CA GLY A 104 10.30 3.53 -13.86
C GLY A 104 11.38 2.47 -14.15
N SER A 105 12.12 2.06 -13.12
CA SER A 105 13.19 1.05 -13.23
C SER A 105 12.71 -0.34 -13.68
N LYS A 106 11.41 -0.65 -13.55
CA LYS A 106 10.81 -1.90 -14.05
C LYS A 106 10.08 -1.73 -15.40
N GLY A 107 10.34 -0.61 -16.09
CA GLY A 107 9.81 -0.33 -17.42
C GLY A 107 10.19 -1.42 -18.45
N GLY A 108 9.26 -1.76 -19.34
CA GLY A 108 9.48 -2.77 -20.38
C GLY A 108 9.40 -4.24 -19.93
N MET A 109 9.40 -4.52 -18.63
CA MET A 109 9.17 -5.86 -18.08
C MET A 109 7.71 -6.04 -17.63
N MET A 110 7.23 -7.29 -17.61
CA MET A 110 6.00 -7.67 -16.91
C MET A 110 6.25 -7.55 -15.40
N SER A 111 5.74 -6.50 -14.75
CA SER A 111 6.00 -6.22 -13.33
C SER A 111 4.73 -6.10 -12.46
N ILE A 112 3.56 -6.27 -13.06
CA ILE A 112 2.28 -6.24 -12.36
C ILE A 112 1.41 -7.33 -12.96
N PHE A 113 0.94 -8.27 -12.15
CA PHE A 113 0.23 -9.46 -12.59
C PHE A 113 -1.27 -9.35 -12.25
N LEU A 114 -2.11 -9.79 -13.17
CA LEU A 114 -3.56 -9.83 -13.02
C LEU A 114 -3.95 -11.17 -12.40
N MET A 115 -4.32 -11.16 -11.13
CA MET A 115 -4.62 -12.36 -10.36
C MET A 115 -6.13 -12.64 -10.35
N GLY A 116 -6.53 -13.90 -10.44
CA GLY A 116 -7.93 -14.27 -10.44
C GLY A 116 -8.24 -15.70 -10.02
N CYS A 117 -9.53 -15.99 -9.90
CA CYS A 117 -10.10 -17.27 -9.46
C CYS A 117 -10.98 -17.87 -10.56
N TYR A 118 -11.15 -19.19 -10.56
CA TYR A 118 -12.14 -19.85 -11.41
C TYR A 118 -13.54 -19.71 -10.81
N ASP A 119 -14.55 -19.42 -11.62
CA ASP A 119 -15.96 -19.49 -11.26
C ASP A 119 -16.59 -20.74 -11.89
N PRO A 120 -16.90 -21.79 -11.09
CA PRO A 120 -17.55 -22.99 -11.60
C PRO A 120 -18.96 -22.74 -12.18
N SER A 121 -19.65 -21.66 -11.75
CA SER A 121 -21.03 -21.40 -12.13
C SER A 121 -21.17 -20.77 -13.52
N SER A 122 -20.32 -19.80 -13.87
CA SER A 122 -20.24 -19.24 -15.23
C SER A 122 -19.19 -19.90 -16.13
N GLN A 123 -18.43 -20.87 -15.60
CA GLN A 123 -17.30 -21.55 -16.25
C GLN A 123 -16.21 -20.59 -16.77
N LYS A 124 -16.02 -19.45 -16.08
CA LYS A 124 -15.10 -18.39 -16.49
C LYS A 124 -14.12 -17.99 -15.40
N TRP A 125 -13.03 -17.35 -15.82
CA TRP A 125 -12.03 -16.79 -14.94
C TRP A 125 -12.41 -15.37 -14.54
N CYS A 126 -12.44 -15.12 -13.24
CA CYS A 126 -12.82 -13.84 -12.67
C CYS A 126 -11.60 -13.15 -12.04
N THR A 127 -11.40 -11.87 -12.36
CA THR A 127 -10.31 -11.07 -11.80
C THR A 127 -10.60 -10.69 -10.34
N VAL A 128 -9.58 -10.78 -9.50
CA VAL A 128 -9.64 -10.51 -8.06
C VAL A 128 -8.77 -9.33 -7.68
N THR A 129 -7.52 -9.27 -8.14
CA THR A 129 -6.60 -8.19 -7.79
C THR A 129 -5.46 -8.00 -8.80
N LYS A 130 -4.71 -6.90 -8.67
CA LYS A 130 -3.44 -6.68 -9.37
C LYS A 130 -2.28 -6.71 -8.39
N CYS A 131 -1.40 -7.70 -8.51
CA CYS A 131 -0.24 -7.86 -7.64
C CYS A 131 1.03 -7.29 -8.29
N SER A 132 1.82 -6.51 -7.56
CA SER A 132 3.09 -5.91 -8.03
C SER A 132 4.24 -5.99 -7.03
N GLY A 133 3.99 -6.52 -5.83
CA GLY A 133 4.99 -6.72 -4.78
C GLY A 133 5.09 -8.19 -4.37
N GLY A 134 6.20 -8.57 -3.74
CA GLY A 134 6.49 -9.94 -3.33
C GLY A 134 7.60 -10.62 -4.14
N HIS A 135 7.86 -10.16 -5.37
CA HIS A 135 9.02 -10.60 -6.16
C HIS A 135 10.18 -9.61 -6.00
N ASP A 136 11.37 -10.15 -5.76
CA ASP A 136 12.62 -9.44 -5.96
C ASP A 136 12.95 -9.30 -7.46
N ASP A 137 14.01 -8.59 -7.79
CA ASP A 137 14.37 -8.33 -9.19
C ASP A 137 14.91 -9.58 -9.91
N ALA A 138 15.53 -10.53 -9.19
CA ALA A 138 15.98 -11.79 -9.78
C ALA A 138 14.79 -12.72 -10.11
N THR A 139 13.84 -12.91 -9.18
CA THR A 139 12.60 -13.65 -9.47
C THR A 139 11.83 -12.98 -10.59
N LEU A 140 11.74 -11.65 -10.62
CA LEU A 140 11.00 -10.97 -11.69
C LEU A 140 11.65 -11.16 -13.07
N ALA A 141 12.98 -11.15 -13.15
CA ALA A 141 13.72 -11.46 -14.38
C ALA A 141 13.56 -12.93 -14.81
N ARG A 142 13.44 -13.86 -13.85
CA ARG A 142 13.14 -15.28 -14.07
C ARG A 142 11.73 -15.47 -14.66
N LEU A 143 10.73 -14.80 -14.07
CA LEU A 143 9.33 -14.83 -14.49
C LEU A 143 9.10 -14.28 -15.91
N GLN A 144 9.97 -13.42 -16.45
CA GLN A 144 9.89 -13.01 -17.87
C GLN A 144 10.13 -14.17 -18.86
N LYS A 145 10.72 -15.28 -18.40
CA LYS A 145 11.05 -16.46 -19.21
C LYS A 145 10.15 -17.67 -18.88
N GLU A 146 9.69 -17.77 -17.63
CA GLU A 146 8.87 -18.89 -17.16
C GLU A 146 7.38 -18.73 -17.50
N LEU A 147 6.88 -17.48 -17.57
CA LEU A 147 5.46 -17.21 -17.83
C LEU A 147 5.17 -17.14 -19.34
N ASP A 148 4.54 -18.18 -19.88
CA ASP A 148 3.95 -18.22 -21.22
C ASP A 148 2.81 -17.19 -21.34
N MET A 149 3.06 -16.10 -22.08
CA MET A 149 2.27 -14.86 -22.06
C MET A 149 2.19 -14.23 -23.44
N VAL A 150 0.99 -14.16 -24.02
CA VAL A 150 0.72 -13.52 -25.31
C VAL A 150 0.48 -12.02 -25.11
N LYS A 151 1.23 -11.17 -25.83
CA LYS A 151 1.06 -9.72 -25.80
C LYS A 151 -0.20 -9.30 -26.57
N ILE A 152 -1.17 -8.72 -25.86
CA ILE A 152 -2.42 -8.19 -26.43
C ILE A 152 -2.49 -6.65 -26.41
N SER A 153 -1.61 -5.97 -25.66
CA SER A 153 -1.55 -4.50 -25.57
C SER A 153 -2.88 -3.83 -25.21
N LYS A 154 -3.65 -4.42 -24.28
CA LYS A 154 -4.96 -3.95 -23.81
C LYS A 154 -6.08 -3.91 -24.87
N ASP A 155 -5.87 -4.56 -26.02
CA ASP A 155 -6.84 -4.63 -27.12
C ASP A 155 -8.10 -5.42 -26.74
N PRO A 156 -9.30 -4.80 -26.76
CA PRO A 156 -10.55 -5.47 -26.44
C PRO A 156 -10.85 -6.70 -27.31
N SER A 157 -10.44 -6.69 -28.58
CA SER A 157 -10.70 -7.77 -29.54
C SER A 157 -9.89 -9.04 -29.26
N LYS A 158 -8.83 -8.92 -28.44
CA LYS A 158 -7.91 -10.01 -28.07
C LYS A 158 -8.16 -10.56 -26.67
N ILE A 159 -9.21 -10.11 -25.98
CA ILE A 159 -9.63 -10.68 -24.69
C ILE A 159 -10.37 -12.01 -24.93
N PRO A 160 -9.87 -13.15 -24.43
CA PRO A 160 -10.53 -14.45 -24.63
C PRO A 160 -11.88 -14.53 -23.91
N SER A 161 -12.82 -15.26 -24.52
CA SER A 161 -14.20 -15.45 -24.00
C SER A 161 -14.27 -16.15 -22.63
N TRP A 162 -13.20 -16.84 -22.22
CA TRP A 162 -13.04 -17.46 -20.91
C TRP A 162 -12.72 -16.46 -19.79
N LEU A 163 -12.27 -15.23 -20.12
CA LEU A 163 -11.91 -14.20 -19.14
C LEU A 163 -13.07 -13.21 -18.95
N LYS A 164 -13.58 -13.12 -17.72
CA LYS A 164 -14.50 -12.06 -17.29
C LYS A 164 -13.67 -10.91 -16.71
N VAL A 165 -13.42 -9.85 -17.46
CA VAL A 165 -12.58 -8.69 -17.04
C VAL A 165 -13.20 -7.35 -17.45
N ASN A 166 -13.09 -6.34 -16.59
CA ASN A 166 -13.55 -4.98 -16.85
C ASN A 166 -12.50 -4.18 -17.64
N LYS A 167 -12.94 -3.23 -18.49
CA LYS A 167 -12.09 -2.45 -19.42
C LYS A 167 -10.85 -1.79 -18.78
N ILE A 168 -10.97 -1.35 -17.52
CA ILE A 168 -9.89 -0.75 -16.73
C ILE A 168 -8.74 -1.72 -16.37
N TYR A 169 -8.98 -3.03 -16.49
CA TYR A 169 -8.01 -4.09 -16.20
C TYR A 169 -7.69 -4.98 -17.42
N TYR A 170 -7.98 -4.54 -18.64
CA TYR A 170 -7.44 -5.19 -19.84
C TYR A 170 -5.90 -5.15 -19.77
N PRO A 171 -5.22 -6.31 -19.76
CA PRO A 171 -3.78 -6.38 -19.50
C PRO A 171 -2.95 -6.13 -20.77
N ASP A 172 -1.66 -5.87 -20.60
CA ASP A 172 -0.73 -5.79 -21.73
C ASP A 172 -0.43 -7.19 -22.32
N PHE A 173 -0.46 -8.21 -21.46
CA PHE A 173 -0.22 -9.62 -21.77
C PHE A 173 -1.27 -10.52 -21.11
N ILE A 174 -1.55 -11.69 -21.70
CA ILE A 174 -2.53 -12.66 -21.21
C ILE A 174 -1.99 -14.09 -21.36
N VAL A 175 -2.36 -15.00 -20.46
CA VAL A 175 -1.99 -16.42 -20.62
C VAL A 175 -2.73 -17.04 -21.82
N PRO A 176 -2.11 -17.95 -22.60
CA PRO A 176 -2.82 -18.66 -23.67
C PRO A 176 -3.91 -19.59 -23.11
N ASP A 177 -3.59 -20.32 -22.04
CA ASP A 177 -4.49 -21.23 -21.34
C ASP A 177 -4.35 -21.05 -19.82
N PRO A 178 -5.39 -20.54 -19.12
CA PRO A 178 -5.35 -20.36 -17.67
C PRO A 178 -5.31 -21.69 -16.89
N LYS A 179 -5.59 -22.84 -17.53
CA LYS A 179 -5.41 -24.16 -16.91
C LYS A 179 -3.94 -24.62 -16.86
N ARG A 180 -3.05 -23.92 -17.56
CA ARG A 180 -1.59 -24.13 -17.53
C ARG A 180 -0.84 -22.97 -16.87
N ALA A 181 -1.56 -21.97 -16.35
CA ALA A 181 -0.99 -20.80 -15.72
C ALA A 181 -0.56 -21.09 -14.26
N ALA A 182 0.46 -20.36 -13.78
CA ALA A 182 0.96 -20.51 -12.43
C ALA A 182 -0.08 -20.08 -11.37
N VAL A 183 -0.10 -20.78 -10.24
CA VAL A 183 -0.86 -20.44 -9.04
C VAL A 183 0.08 -19.74 -8.07
N TRP A 184 -0.29 -18.55 -7.58
CA TRP A 184 0.47 -17.80 -6.57
C TRP A 184 -0.37 -17.54 -5.34
N GLU A 185 0.25 -17.67 -4.17
CA GLU A 185 -0.32 -17.33 -2.87
C GLU A 185 -0.24 -15.81 -2.68
N ILE A 186 -1.39 -15.15 -2.80
CA ILE A 186 -1.52 -13.69 -2.69
C ILE A 186 -2.02 -13.34 -1.29
N THR A 187 -1.21 -12.60 -0.56
CA THR A 187 -1.52 -12.09 0.79
C THR A 187 -1.92 -10.63 0.72
N GLY A 188 -2.90 -10.22 1.54
CA GLY A 188 -3.26 -8.82 1.74
C GLY A 188 -3.55 -8.47 3.19
N ALA A 189 -3.76 -7.17 3.44
CA ALA A 189 -4.12 -6.66 4.77
C ALA A 189 -5.59 -6.97 5.13
N GLU A 190 -6.47 -7.03 4.12
CA GLU A 190 -7.85 -7.48 4.21
C GLU A 190 -8.38 -7.86 2.81
N PHE A 191 -9.42 -8.70 2.75
CA PHE A 191 -10.33 -8.69 1.60
C PHE A 191 -11.27 -7.47 1.64
N SER A 192 -11.61 -6.91 0.48
CA SER A 192 -12.46 -5.73 0.33
C SER A 192 -13.43 -5.87 -0.84
N LYS A 193 -14.48 -5.03 -0.90
CA LYS A 193 -15.34 -4.92 -2.08
C LYS A 193 -14.85 -3.83 -3.04
N SER A 194 -14.86 -4.14 -4.33
CA SER A 194 -14.41 -3.28 -5.44
C SER A 194 -15.13 -3.68 -6.72
N GLU A 195 -16.01 -2.81 -7.22
CA GLU A 195 -16.73 -2.96 -8.50
C GLU A 195 -15.79 -3.08 -9.72
N ALA A 196 -14.55 -2.65 -9.56
CA ALA A 196 -13.50 -2.77 -10.56
C ALA A 196 -13.18 -4.24 -10.90
N HIS A 197 -13.34 -5.16 -9.94
CA HIS A 197 -13.03 -6.57 -10.07
C HIS A 197 -14.27 -7.45 -10.27
N THR A 198 -14.11 -8.56 -10.99
CA THR A 198 -15.22 -9.34 -11.56
C THR A 198 -15.59 -10.59 -10.77
N ALA A 199 -14.75 -10.96 -9.80
CA ALA A 199 -14.95 -12.03 -8.82
C ALA A 199 -15.95 -11.60 -7.73
N ASP A 200 -17.22 -11.42 -8.08
CA ASP A 200 -18.28 -10.94 -7.18
C ASP A 200 -17.99 -9.55 -6.56
N GLY A 201 -17.16 -8.76 -7.23
CA GLY A 201 -16.62 -7.52 -6.67
C GLY A 201 -15.70 -7.72 -5.47
N ILE A 202 -15.15 -8.92 -5.20
CA ILE A 202 -14.18 -9.15 -4.14
C ILE A 202 -12.78 -8.82 -4.65
N SER A 203 -11.98 -8.14 -3.83
CA SER A 203 -10.58 -7.84 -4.08
C SER A 203 -9.74 -7.94 -2.80
N ILE A 204 -8.41 -7.82 -2.96
CA ILE A 204 -7.42 -7.93 -1.88
C ILE A 204 -6.74 -6.57 -1.72
N ARG A 205 -6.74 -6.01 -0.51
CA ARG A 205 -6.10 -4.72 -0.18
C ARG A 205 -4.61 -4.93 0.12
N PHE A 206 -3.78 -4.09 -0.52
CA PHE A 206 -2.31 -4.16 -0.45
C PHE A 206 -1.73 -5.55 -0.82
N PRO A 207 -2.10 -6.12 -1.99
CA PRO A 207 -1.74 -7.48 -2.38
C PRO A 207 -0.24 -7.66 -2.60
N ARG A 208 0.31 -8.78 -2.11
CA ARG A 208 1.70 -9.21 -2.32
C ARG A 208 1.72 -10.70 -2.64
N CYS A 209 2.59 -11.15 -3.54
CA CYS A 209 2.89 -12.57 -3.70
C CYS A 209 3.77 -13.02 -2.53
N THR A 210 3.29 -13.95 -1.72
CA THR A 210 4.08 -14.56 -0.62
C THR A 210 4.83 -15.79 -1.10
N ARG A 211 4.19 -16.62 -1.93
CA ARG A 211 4.78 -17.85 -2.48
C ARG A 211 4.25 -18.16 -3.87
N ILE A 212 5.14 -18.59 -4.76
CA ILE A 212 4.77 -19.25 -6.02
C ILE A 212 4.42 -20.71 -5.66
N ARG A 213 3.20 -21.15 -5.97
CA ARG A 213 2.65 -22.45 -5.56
C ARG A 213 2.83 -23.47 -6.68
N ASP A 214 4.07 -23.89 -6.91
CA ASP A 214 4.41 -24.97 -7.86
C ASP A 214 3.79 -26.32 -7.46
N ASP A 215 3.26 -26.43 -6.23
CA ASP A 215 2.50 -27.55 -5.69
C ASP A 215 0.98 -27.51 -6.04
N LYS A 216 0.48 -26.43 -6.64
CA LYS A 216 -0.95 -26.24 -6.95
C LYS A 216 -1.23 -26.09 -8.43
N ASP A 217 -2.41 -26.57 -8.83
CA ASP A 217 -2.98 -26.43 -10.16
C ASP A 217 -4.21 -25.51 -10.15
N TRP A 218 -4.75 -25.23 -11.34
CA TRP A 218 -5.94 -24.40 -11.54
C TRP A 218 -7.22 -24.92 -10.84
N LYS A 219 -7.26 -26.18 -10.38
CA LYS A 219 -8.39 -26.79 -9.65
C LYS A 219 -8.25 -26.68 -8.13
N SER A 220 -7.00 -26.71 -7.65
CA SER A 220 -6.64 -26.60 -6.23
C SER A 220 -6.33 -25.15 -5.79
N ALA A 221 -6.20 -24.23 -6.75
CA ALA A 221 -6.32 -22.78 -6.53
C ALA A 221 -7.71 -22.39 -6.00
N THR A 222 -7.79 -21.25 -5.30
CA THR A 222 -9.03 -20.73 -4.70
C THR A 222 -10.06 -20.40 -5.79
N ASN A 223 -11.23 -21.05 -5.73
CA ASN A 223 -12.36 -20.77 -6.63
C ASN A 223 -13.28 -19.67 -6.08
N LEU A 224 -14.21 -19.15 -6.90
CA LEU A 224 -15.08 -18.03 -6.53
C LEU A 224 -15.97 -18.31 -5.30
N PRO A 225 -16.62 -19.50 -5.15
CA PRO A 225 -17.27 -19.89 -3.90
C PRO A 225 -16.37 -19.81 -2.66
N GLN A 226 -15.17 -20.39 -2.72
CA GLN A 226 -14.19 -20.33 -1.62
C GLN A 226 -13.74 -18.89 -1.33
N LEU A 227 -13.56 -18.05 -2.35
CA LEU A 227 -13.20 -16.64 -2.17
C LEU A 227 -14.32 -15.84 -1.48
N LYS A 228 -15.60 -16.19 -1.70
CA LYS A 228 -16.74 -15.62 -0.96
C LYS A 228 -16.73 -16.05 0.51
N GLU A 229 -16.42 -17.32 0.78
CA GLU A 229 -16.27 -17.84 2.15
C GLU A 229 -15.10 -17.16 2.88
N LEU A 230 -13.93 -17.04 2.26
CA LEU A 230 -12.78 -16.32 2.80
C LEU A 230 -13.08 -14.83 3.04
N TYR A 231 -13.81 -14.16 2.12
CA TYR A 231 -14.27 -12.79 2.33
C TYR A 231 -15.19 -12.65 3.55
N GLN A 232 -16.13 -13.58 3.73
CA GLN A 232 -17.06 -13.56 4.86
C GLN A 232 -16.32 -13.84 6.19
N LEU A 233 -15.50 -14.90 6.23
CA LEU A 233 -14.68 -15.25 7.38
C LEU A 233 -13.67 -14.13 7.75
N SER A 234 -13.16 -13.36 6.78
CA SER A 234 -12.31 -12.18 7.03
C SER A 234 -13.04 -11.06 7.79
N LYS A 235 -14.35 -10.88 7.57
CA LYS A 235 -15.16 -9.89 8.30
C LYS A 235 -15.68 -10.40 9.65
N GLU A 236 -15.73 -11.71 9.85
CA GLU A 236 -16.11 -12.33 11.12
C GLU A 236 -14.91 -12.56 12.05
N ARG A 237 -13.76 -13.00 11.53
CA ARG A 237 -12.54 -13.33 12.30
C ARG A 237 -11.68 -12.10 12.61
N ALA A 238 -12.30 -11.07 13.17
CA ALA A 238 -11.58 -10.00 13.88
C ALA A 238 -11.00 -10.48 15.22
N ASP A 239 -11.58 -11.53 15.80
CA ASP A 239 -11.05 -12.24 16.97
C ASP A 239 -9.88 -13.16 16.59
N PHE A 240 -8.65 -12.64 16.71
CA PHE A 240 -7.43 -13.45 16.74
C PHE A 240 -6.60 -13.12 18.00
N THR A 241 -6.13 -14.14 18.70
CA THR A 241 -5.18 -14.02 19.82
C THR A 241 -3.75 -14.23 19.34
N VAL A 242 -3.01 -13.14 19.17
CA VAL A 242 -1.54 -13.17 19.26
C VAL A 242 -1.19 -13.74 20.63
N VAL A 243 -0.33 -14.76 20.65
CA VAL A 243 0.28 -15.32 21.85
C VAL A 243 1.73 -14.82 21.89
N ALA A 244 2.22 -14.47 23.07
CA ALA A 244 3.64 -14.15 23.23
C ALA A 244 4.49 -15.40 22.95
N GLY A 245 5.56 -15.26 22.17
CA GLY A 245 6.55 -16.33 22.04
C GLY A 245 7.24 -16.55 23.39
N ASP A 246 7.28 -17.80 23.84
CA ASP A 246 7.97 -18.18 25.08
C ASP A 246 9.49 -17.99 24.90
N GLU A 247 10.17 -17.39 25.89
CA GLU A 247 11.62 -17.15 25.78
C GLU A 247 12.37 -18.46 26.03
N GLY A 248 12.82 -19.08 24.94
CA GLY A 248 13.31 -20.45 24.91
C GLY A 248 14.49 -20.73 25.87
N SER A 249 14.21 -21.47 26.94
CA SER A 249 15.24 -22.18 27.70
C SER A 249 15.97 -23.14 26.77
N SER A 250 17.29 -22.94 26.61
CA SER A 250 18.12 -23.72 25.69
C SER A 250 18.64 -24.99 26.38
N PRO A 251 18.28 -26.21 25.92
CA PRO A 251 18.84 -27.45 26.45
C PRO A 251 20.25 -27.67 25.89
N ALA A 252 21.26 -27.24 26.63
CA ALA A 252 22.65 -27.64 26.41
C ALA A 252 22.97 -28.92 27.18
N GLY A 253 23.69 -29.85 26.54
CA GLY A 253 24.14 -31.10 27.16
C GLY A 253 23.21 -32.29 26.90
N GLY A 254 23.76 -33.36 26.32
CA GLY A 254 23.11 -34.65 26.22
C GLY A 254 23.89 -35.71 27.00
N SER A 255 23.22 -36.82 27.34
CA SER A 255 23.87 -38.07 27.76
C SER A 255 22.97 -39.28 27.45
N SER A 256 23.57 -40.46 27.40
CA SER A 256 22.93 -41.76 27.14
C SER A 256 22.41 -42.43 28.42
N GLY A 257 21.40 -43.31 28.33
CA GLY A 257 21.03 -44.19 29.46
C GLY A 257 19.68 -44.95 29.35
N GLU A 258 19.71 -46.12 28.72
CA GLU A 258 19.11 -47.41 29.15
C GLU A 258 17.77 -47.47 29.98
N ASN A 259 16.70 -47.87 29.28
CA ASN A 259 15.86 -49.08 29.47
C ASN A 259 15.03 -49.38 30.77
N GLU A 260 13.90 -50.08 30.55
CA GLU A 260 12.95 -50.75 31.49
C GLU A 260 12.11 -49.87 32.46
N GLY A 261 10.85 -50.21 32.80
CA GLY A 261 9.96 -51.28 32.33
C GLY A 261 8.58 -51.30 33.05
N ALA A 262 7.60 -52.05 32.52
CA ALA A 262 6.22 -52.27 33.03
C ALA A 262 5.26 -51.04 33.07
N SER A 263 3.93 -51.16 32.94
CA SER A 263 3.03 -52.29 32.59
C SER A 263 1.73 -51.79 31.93
N GLY A 264 1.11 -52.59 31.04
CA GLY A 264 -0.19 -52.28 30.38
C GLY A 264 -1.44 -52.63 31.21
N PRO A 265 -2.65 -52.64 30.59
CA PRO A 265 -2.94 -53.62 29.54
C PRO A 265 -3.80 -53.17 28.32
N SER A 266 -3.49 -53.79 27.17
CA SER A 266 -4.38 -54.41 26.15
C SER A 266 -5.77 -53.80 25.85
N GLN A 267 -6.18 -53.61 24.60
CA GLN A 267 -6.05 -54.48 23.39
C GLN A 267 -5.99 -53.61 22.09
N LYS A 268 -5.80 -54.07 20.84
CA LYS A 268 -5.71 -55.42 20.20
C LYS A 268 -4.90 -55.34 18.86
N ALA A 269 -4.85 -56.44 18.10
CA ALA A 269 -4.35 -56.56 16.70
C ALA A 269 -5.33 -57.46 15.89
N ARG A 270 -5.22 -57.82 14.59
CA ARG A 270 -4.16 -57.98 13.54
C ARG A 270 -4.84 -57.81 12.14
N ALA A 271 -4.21 -57.84 10.95
CA ALA A 271 -2.87 -57.56 10.41
C ALA A 271 -2.90 -57.77 8.84
N SER A 272 -1.76 -57.68 8.15
CA SER A 272 -1.55 -58.13 6.74
C SER A 272 -0.54 -59.32 6.69
N PRO A 273 -0.36 -60.04 5.56
CA PRO A 273 0.78 -59.71 4.67
C PRO A 273 0.69 -60.12 3.15
N GLU A 274 1.54 -59.47 2.34
CA GLU A 274 2.32 -59.95 1.16
C GLU A 274 1.69 -60.50 -0.14
N GLN A 275 2.56 -60.75 -1.14
CA GLN A 275 2.34 -60.97 -2.58
C GLN A 275 2.80 -62.38 -3.05
N PRO A 276 3.05 -62.66 -4.35
CA PRO A 276 2.11 -62.89 -5.45
C PRO A 276 2.28 -64.29 -6.09
N PRO A 277 1.56 -64.61 -7.19
CA PRO A 277 2.22 -65.39 -8.24
C PRO A 277 1.96 -64.92 -9.70
N THR A 278 2.82 -65.43 -10.57
CA THR A 278 2.94 -65.17 -12.02
C THR A 278 1.79 -65.69 -12.89
N SER A 279 1.57 -65.06 -14.04
CA SER A 279 1.42 -65.79 -15.33
C SER A 279 1.71 -64.87 -16.53
N ALA A 280 2.01 -65.45 -17.70
CA ALA A 280 2.47 -64.70 -18.88
C ALA A 280 1.74 -65.12 -20.17
N LYS A 281 1.66 -64.20 -21.14
CA LYS A 281 1.49 -64.52 -22.58
C LYS A 281 2.02 -63.38 -23.47
N LYS A 282 2.27 -63.71 -24.74
CA LYS A 282 3.25 -63.01 -25.61
C LYS A 282 2.87 -63.08 -27.09
N ALA A 283 2.67 -61.92 -27.72
CA ALA A 283 2.80 -61.63 -29.16
C ALA A 283 2.88 -60.09 -29.29
N GLN A 284 3.86 -59.42 -29.90
CA GLN A 284 4.53 -59.56 -31.22
C GLN A 284 3.65 -59.19 -32.42
N GLY A 285 3.92 -58.01 -32.98
CA GLY A 285 3.49 -57.46 -34.27
C GLY A 285 4.44 -56.30 -34.63
N LYS A 286 4.76 -56.06 -35.91
CA LYS A 286 5.95 -55.27 -36.32
C LYS A 286 5.79 -54.70 -37.74
N LEU A 287 6.37 -53.51 -38.01
CA LEU A 287 6.55 -52.87 -39.34
C LEU A 287 5.23 -52.35 -40.00
N ARG A 288 5.18 -51.39 -40.97
CA ARG A 288 6.17 -50.45 -41.57
C ARG A 288 5.48 -49.22 -42.23
N HIS A 289 6.27 -48.36 -42.91
CA HIS A 289 5.85 -47.09 -43.57
C HIS A 289 5.00 -47.23 -44.87
N SER A 290 4.12 -46.24 -45.10
CA SER A 290 3.98 -45.41 -46.33
C SER A 290 2.89 -44.33 -46.08
N GLY A 291 2.74 -43.23 -46.85
CA GLY A 291 3.61 -42.64 -47.89
C GLY A 291 2.80 -41.99 -49.03
N SER A 292 2.75 -40.64 -49.09
CA SER A 292 2.05 -39.77 -50.07
C SER A 292 0.50 -39.93 -50.13
N GLY A 293 -0.31 -39.02 -50.71
CA GLY A 293 -0.07 -37.64 -51.19
C GLY A 293 -1.15 -37.17 -52.18
N GLY A 294 -1.30 -35.84 -52.39
CA GLY A 294 -2.07 -35.27 -53.52
C GLY A 294 -3.18 -34.26 -53.18
N GLY A 295 -3.11 -33.07 -53.81
CA GLY A 295 -4.28 -32.24 -54.15
C GLY A 295 -4.70 -32.49 -55.61
N PRO A 296 -5.64 -31.72 -56.19
CA PRO A 296 -5.22 -30.46 -56.83
C PRO A 296 -6.26 -29.29 -56.75
N THR A 297 -6.08 -28.28 -57.62
CA THR A 297 -6.60 -26.89 -57.57
C THR A 297 -7.68 -26.56 -58.63
N LEU A 298 -8.05 -25.25 -58.71
CA LEU A 298 -8.73 -24.49 -59.80
C LEU A 298 -10.27 -24.30 -59.66
N ALA A 299 -10.94 -23.26 -60.21
CA ALA A 299 -10.57 -21.85 -60.52
C ALA A 299 -11.81 -21.02 -61.02
N ALA A 300 -11.68 -19.69 -61.07
CA ALA A 300 -12.42 -18.70 -61.90
C ALA A 300 -13.82 -18.15 -61.49
N GLU A 301 -14.11 -16.94 -62.02
CA GLU A 301 -15.33 -16.11 -61.93
C GLU A 301 -16.16 -16.22 -63.26
N PRO A 302 -17.01 -15.28 -63.78
CA PRO A 302 -17.56 -14.00 -63.26
C PRO A 302 -19.06 -13.69 -63.57
N SER A 303 -19.59 -12.60 -63.00
CA SER A 303 -20.68 -11.80 -63.60
C SER A 303 -20.77 -10.38 -63.01
N ALA A 304 -21.36 -9.42 -63.76
CA ALA A 304 -21.16 -7.98 -63.52
C ALA A 304 -22.39 -7.09 -63.89
N VAL A 305 -22.65 -6.03 -63.12
CA VAL A 305 -23.59 -4.92 -63.47
C VAL A 305 -23.01 -3.54 -63.04
N ARG A 306 -23.44 -2.46 -63.73
CA ARG A 306 -22.93 -1.05 -63.66
C ARG A 306 -23.68 -0.17 -62.65
N GLY A 307 -23.31 1.08 -62.33
CA GLY A 307 -22.28 2.00 -62.88
C GLY A 307 -21.79 3.04 -61.84
N ALA A 308 -20.71 3.81 -62.09
CA ALA A 308 -20.68 5.16 -62.73
C ALA A 308 -21.12 6.30 -61.76
N GLU A 309 -20.41 7.43 -61.56
CA GLU A 309 -19.32 8.09 -62.31
C GLU A 309 -18.08 8.53 -61.43
N ARG A 310 -17.31 9.57 -61.85
CA ARG A 310 -16.01 10.07 -61.31
C ARG A 310 -15.96 11.63 -61.41
N PRO A 311 -14.84 12.37 -61.16
CA PRO A 311 -13.57 12.15 -60.43
C PRO A 311 -13.27 13.23 -59.33
N GLY A 312 -12.10 13.20 -58.66
CA GLY A 312 -11.80 14.16 -57.56
C GLY A 312 -10.33 14.53 -57.18
N VAL A 313 -9.29 14.16 -57.96
CA VAL A 313 -7.87 14.62 -57.80
C VAL A 313 -7.15 14.16 -56.50
N LYS A 314 -5.82 14.33 -56.41
CA LYS A 314 -4.92 13.74 -55.39
C LYS A 314 -3.81 14.70 -54.91
N THR A 315 -3.34 14.50 -53.66
CA THR A 315 -1.94 14.73 -53.19
C THR A 315 -1.42 16.20 -53.15
N PRO A 316 -0.32 16.56 -52.42
CA PRO A 316 0.82 15.71 -52.00
C PRO A 316 1.34 15.83 -50.56
N VAL A 317 2.40 15.05 -50.29
CA VAL A 317 3.20 15.00 -49.06
C VAL A 317 4.65 15.38 -49.39
N LYS A 318 5.30 16.26 -48.60
CA LYS A 318 6.72 16.13 -48.20
C LYS A 318 7.22 17.22 -47.23
N VAL A 319 7.82 16.74 -46.13
CA VAL A 319 9.07 17.17 -45.45
C VAL A 319 9.63 18.58 -45.72
N GLY A 320 9.88 19.33 -44.63
CA GLY A 320 10.72 20.54 -44.57
C GLY A 320 11.22 20.78 -43.13
N GLU A 321 12.33 21.49 -42.93
CA GLU A 321 13.13 21.43 -41.68
C GLU A 321 13.19 22.75 -40.85
N LYS A 322 13.60 22.63 -39.57
CA LYS A 322 14.14 23.63 -38.64
C LYS A 322 13.56 25.06 -38.62
N ARG A 323 13.03 25.47 -37.46
CA ARG A 323 13.23 26.82 -36.90
C ARG A 323 13.66 26.76 -35.42
N LYS A 324 14.24 27.86 -34.94
CA LYS A 324 15.07 27.98 -33.72
C LYS A 324 14.23 28.38 -32.50
N ALA A 325 14.72 28.07 -31.30
CA ALA A 325 14.08 28.41 -30.03
C ALA A 325 14.12 29.92 -29.70
N SER A 326 13.26 30.32 -28.76
CA SER A 326 13.21 31.61 -28.07
C SER A 326 12.85 31.37 -26.59
N ASP A 327 13.45 32.10 -25.67
CA ASP A 327 13.51 31.78 -24.24
C ASP A 327 12.21 32.01 -23.42
N GLU A 328 12.27 31.61 -22.15
CA GLU A 328 11.10 31.38 -21.28
C GLU A 328 10.43 32.63 -20.69
N ILE A 329 9.11 32.50 -20.43
CA ILE A 329 8.44 33.14 -19.29
C ILE A 329 7.51 32.08 -18.63
N PRO A 330 7.79 31.62 -17.39
CA PRO A 330 6.95 30.62 -16.72
C PRO A 330 5.56 31.14 -16.31
N CYS A 331 4.50 30.38 -16.59
CA CYS A 331 3.15 30.68 -16.12
C CYS A 331 2.99 30.43 -14.61
N PRO A 332 2.23 31.26 -13.86
CA PRO A 332 2.17 31.17 -12.41
C PRO A 332 1.41 29.93 -11.92
N ALA A 333 2.12 29.07 -11.18
CA ALA A 333 1.49 28.00 -10.41
C ALA A 333 0.51 28.56 -9.36
N LYS A 334 -0.49 27.77 -8.96
CA LYS A 334 -1.41 28.13 -7.86
C LYS A 334 -0.64 28.20 -6.54
N VAL A 335 -0.12 29.37 -6.21
CA VAL A 335 0.52 29.69 -4.93
C VAL A 335 -0.41 29.29 -3.80
N ARG A 336 0.02 28.33 -2.98
CA ARG A 336 -0.63 28.05 -1.69
C ARG A 336 -0.58 29.36 -0.90
N ARG A 337 -1.73 29.91 -0.50
CA ARG A 337 -1.77 31.13 0.31
C ARG A 337 -1.16 30.82 1.68
N VAL A 338 0.14 31.04 1.79
CA VAL A 338 0.82 31.29 3.06
C VAL A 338 0.11 32.48 3.71
N LEU A 339 0.04 32.50 5.05
CA LEU A 339 -0.40 33.69 5.76
C LEU A 339 0.62 34.81 5.51
N LEU A 340 0.17 36.07 5.55
CA LEU A 340 1.05 37.20 5.28
C LEU A 340 1.91 37.52 6.50
N ASP A 341 3.16 37.89 6.28
CA ASP A 341 4.09 38.27 7.33
C ASP A 341 3.80 39.71 7.76
N ILE A 342 2.71 39.90 8.52
CA ILE A 342 2.16 41.21 8.90
C ILE A 342 2.94 41.82 10.08
N PHE A 343 3.42 40.97 10.99
CA PHE A 343 4.06 41.37 12.24
C PHE A 343 5.57 41.06 12.28
N SER A 344 6.20 40.80 11.13
CA SER A 344 7.62 40.47 11.05
C SER A 344 8.50 41.52 11.75
N GLY A 345 9.31 41.08 12.70
CA GLY A 345 10.14 41.95 13.56
C GLY A 345 9.41 42.63 14.73
N VAL A 346 8.09 42.46 14.88
CA VAL A 346 7.33 42.97 16.04
C VAL A 346 7.45 41.98 17.21
N ARG A 347 8.18 42.42 18.25
CA ARG A 347 8.27 41.74 19.54
C ARG A 347 7.21 42.33 20.48
N LEU A 348 6.13 41.59 20.71
CA LEU A 348 4.98 42.02 21.51
C LEU A 348 4.97 41.34 22.89
N TYR A 349 4.88 42.12 23.96
CA TYR A 349 4.44 41.60 25.25
C TYR A 349 2.90 41.59 25.33
N LEU A 350 2.35 40.40 25.58
CA LEU A 350 0.91 40.16 25.72
C LEU A 350 0.64 39.54 27.11
N PRO A 351 0.04 40.27 28.07
CA PRO A 351 -0.27 39.74 29.39
C PRO A 351 -1.22 38.53 29.36
N PRO A 352 -1.01 37.49 30.19
CA PRO A 352 -1.95 36.37 30.32
C PRO A 352 -3.36 36.75 30.78
N SER A 353 -3.53 37.95 31.36
CA SER A 353 -4.80 38.53 31.82
C SER A 353 -5.62 39.22 30.72
N THR A 354 -5.09 39.37 29.50
CA THR A 354 -5.81 40.03 28.40
C THR A 354 -7.04 39.21 27.95
N PRO A 355 -8.23 39.82 27.76
CA PRO A 355 -9.37 39.12 27.16
C PRO A 355 -9.03 38.58 25.77
N ASP A 356 -9.56 37.40 25.43
CA ASP A 356 -9.22 36.67 24.18
C ASP A 356 -7.71 36.35 24.01
N PHE A 357 -6.89 36.35 25.08
CA PHE A 357 -5.44 36.05 25.07
C PHE A 357 -5.04 34.91 24.11
N SER A 358 -5.64 33.73 24.27
CA SER A 358 -5.34 32.53 23.46
C SER A 358 -5.64 32.72 21.96
N ARG A 359 -6.58 33.61 21.62
CA ARG A 359 -6.93 33.96 20.25
C ARG A 359 -5.96 35.00 19.70
N LEU A 360 -5.73 36.09 20.43
CA LEU A 360 -4.77 37.14 20.06
C LEU A 360 -3.37 36.55 19.81
N ARG A 361 -2.87 35.77 20.78
CA ARG A 361 -1.62 35.00 20.69
C ARG A 361 -1.56 34.14 19.43
N ARG A 362 -2.62 33.38 19.14
CA ARG A 362 -2.66 32.46 17.99
C ARG A 362 -2.60 33.20 16.67
N TYR A 363 -3.33 34.31 16.52
CA TYR A 363 -3.34 35.05 15.26
C TYR A 363 -2.09 35.90 15.06
N PHE A 364 -1.56 36.53 16.11
CA PHE A 364 -0.33 37.32 16.02
C PHE A 364 0.87 36.47 15.57
N VAL A 365 1.11 35.32 16.21
CA VAL A 365 2.17 34.37 15.81
C VAL A 365 1.91 33.75 14.43
N ALA A 366 0.65 33.61 14.00
CA ALA A 366 0.30 33.09 12.67
C ALA A 366 0.48 34.10 11.52
N PHE A 367 0.82 35.35 11.81
CA PHE A 367 1.19 36.38 10.83
C PHE A 367 2.60 36.96 11.13
N ASP A 368 3.53 36.08 11.55
CA ASP A 368 4.97 36.34 11.77
C ASP A 368 5.32 37.29 12.94
N GLY A 369 4.54 37.29 14.03
CA GLY A 369 4.81 38.11 15.22
C GLY A 369 5.45 37.35 16.38
N ASP A 370 6.50 37.93 16.99
CA ASP A 370 7.23 37.36 18.13
C ASP A 370 6.62 37.75 19.48
N LEU A 371 6.37 36.77 20.36
CA LEU A 371 5.81 37.01 21.70
C LEU A 371 6.87 36.97 22.79
N VAL A 372 6.99 38.08 23.50
CA VAL A 372 7.90 38.30 24.63
C VAL A 372 7.29 37.77 25.92
N GLN A 373 8.12 37.29 26.84
CA GLN A 373 7.71 36.77 28.15
C GLN A 373 7.89 37.85 29.24
N GLU A 374 7.18 37.74 30.37
CA GLU A 374 7.13 38.80 31.38
C GLU A 374 8.49 39.17 32.01
N PHE A 375 9.46 38.25 32.01
CA PHE A 375 10.82 38.52 32.47
C PHE A 375 11.71 39.25 31.45
N ASP A 376 11.25 39.42 30.20
CA ASP A 376 12.00 39.97 29.07
C ASP A 376 11.30 41.20 28.44
N VAL A 377 10.38 41.85 29.16
CA VAL A 377 9.57 43.00 28.66
C VAL A 377 10.45 44.18 28.19
N ALA A 378 11.68 44.29 28.69
CA ALA A 378 12.68 45.23 28.19
C ALA A 378 13.06 45.01 26.71
N SER A 379 12.89 43.79 26.18
CA SER A 379 13.14 43.47 24.76
C SER A 379 11.90 43.67 23.87
N ALA A 380 10.72 43.91 24.44
CA ALA A 380 9.50 44.14 23.68
C ALA A 380 9.55 45.47 22.92
N THR A 381 9.22 45.44 21.62
CA THR A 381 9.01 46.67 20.82
C THR A 381 7.60 47.21 21.01
N HIS A 382 6.64 46.35 21.38
CA HIS A 382 5.24 46.69 21.59
C HIS A 382 4.74 46.05 22.90
N VAL A 383 3.86 46.73 23.64
CA VAL A 383 3.29 46.26 24.91
C VAL A 383 1.77 46.43 24.89
N LEU A 384 1.03 45.39 25.26
CA LEU A 384 -0.43 45.45 25.37
C LEU A 384 -0.87 45.60 26.83
N GLY A 385 -1.44 46.77 27.16
CA GLY A 385 -1.89 47.14 28.50
C GLY A 385 -0.94 48.12 29.21
N GLY A 386 -1.52 48.97 30.07
CA GLY A 386 -0.77 50.03 30.76
C GLY A 386 0.03 49.52 31.96
N GLY A 387 1.33 49.80 31.96
CA GLY A 387 2.23 49.58 33.08
C GLY A 387 3.68 49.89 32.71
N ASP A 388 4.39 50.61 33.57
CA ASP A 388 5.68 51.28 33.27
C ASP A 388 6.90 50.33 33.18
N LYS A 389 6.70 49.12 32.65
CA LYS A 389 7.74 48.07 32.54
C LYS A 389 8.70 48.27 31.36
N ASN A 390 8.36 49.11 30.38
CA ASN A 390 9.26 49.53 29.30
C ASN A 390 8.77 50.87 28.68
N PRO A 391 9.48 52.00 28.86
CA PRO A 391 9.08 53.30 28.31
C PRO A 391 9.42 53.49 26.82
N GLU A 392 10.26 52.63 26.22
CA GLU A 392 10.62 52.70 24.80
C GLU A 392 9.68 51.86 23.90
N ALA A 393 8.84 51.02 24.51
CA ALA A 393 7.91 50.14 23.78
C ALA A 393 6.60 50.85 23.41
N GLN A 394 6.12 50.58 22.20
CA GLN A 394 4.86 51.14 21.71
C GLN A 394 3.65 50.48 22.39
N GLN A 395 2.82 51.26 23.08
CA GLN A 395 1.58 50.76 23.67
C GLN A 395 0.57 50.45 22.57
N VAL A 396 -0.07 49.27 22.64
CA VAL A 396 -1.09 48.82 21.66
C VAL A 396 -2.27 48.15 22.35
N SER A 397 -3.43 48.15 21.67
CA SER A 397 -4.64 47.49 22.14
C SER A 397 -4.90 46.16 21.39
N PRO A 398 -5.79 45.28 21.89
CA PRO A 398 -6.25 44.10 21.14
C PRO A 398 -6.79 44.44 19.74
N GLU A 399 -7.46 45.59 19.61
CA GLU A 399 -8.07 46.07 18.37
C GLU A 399 -7.02 46.48 17.33
N TRP A 400 -5.83 46.92 17.75
CA TRP A 400 -4.70 47.22 16.87
C TRP A 400 -4.20 45.96 16.15
N ILE A 401 -4.09 44.84 16.85
CA ILE A 401 -3.73 43.53 16.25
C ILE A 401 -4.77 43.17 15.18
N TRP A 402 -6.06 43.28 15.50
CA TRP A 402 -7.14 43.04 14.54
C TRP A 402 -7.21 44.09 13.42
N ALA A 403 -6.74 45.33 13.63
CA ALA A 403 -6.67 46.35 12.59
C ALA A 403 -5.55 46.05 11.59
N CYS A 404 -4.37 45.62 12.07
CA CYS A 404 -3.26 45.20 11.23
C CYS A 404 -3.63 43.97 10.38
N ILE A 405 -4.27 42.97 10.98
CA ILE A 405 -4.77 41.77 10.27
C ILE A 405 -5.81 42.15 9.20
N ARG A 406 -6.78 43.01 9.52
CA ARG A 406 -7.80 43.48 8.55
C ARG A 406 -7.20 44.29 7.41
N LYS A 407 -6.22 45.17 7.70
CA LYS A 407 -5.55 46.02 6.70
C LYS A 407 -4.38 45.33 5.98
N ARG A 408 -4.01 44.10 6.39
CA ARG A 408 -2.90 43.27 5.86
C ARG A 408 -1.52 43.94 5.87
N ARG A 409 -1.29 44.82 6.84
CA ARG A 409 -0.03 45.54 7.06
C ARG A 409 0.02 46.06 8.49
N LEU A 410 1.20 46.38 9.00
CA LEU A 410 1.32 47.18 10.22
C LEU A 410 0.58 48.53 10.07
N VAL A 411 -0.06 48.92 11.15
CA VAL A 411 -0.71 50.22 11.33
C VAL A 411 0.08 50.92 12.44
N ALA A 412 0.19 52.25 12.39
CA ALA A 412 0.68 52.99 13.56
C ALA A 412 -0.16 52.61 14.80
N PRO A 413 0.45 52.52 15.99
CA PRO A 413 -0.28 52.55 17.25
C PRO A 413 -1.19 53.79 17.34
N CYS A 414 -2.22 53.70 18.18
CA CYS A 414 -3.19 54.77 18.43
C CYS A 414 -2.97 55.36 19.82
#